data_AF-A0A8B8C6X2-F1
#
_entry.id   AF-A0A8B8C6X2-F1
#
_cell.length_a   1.000
_cell.length_b   1.000
_cell.length_c   1.000
_cell.angle_alpha   90.00
_cell.angle_beta   90.00
_cell.angle_gamma   90.00
#
_symmetry.space_group_name_H-M   'P 1'
#
loop_
_entity.id
_entity.type
_entity.pdbx_description
1 polymer ?
#
loop_
_entity_poly.entity_id
_entity_poly.type
_entity_poly.pdbx_seq_one_letter_code
_entity_poly.pdbx_strand_id
1 'polypeptide(L)'
;MSAFEIDTVTMNIIGTLRSGLKSFTSRDSSNDATTHYSKSSFNLDAGADLLQRYQLIWKELHENTEQNARKAEEVDVTINNLYVEYDRKNEVFGKLHECVKALPLILSDLQSLTDVLATLDEEYDNVESALMQLENVIEKQELQAAKVVDCQKLTAYRDRKMDDLEKLKMQLAKDHMKAVQKLEKNKQKELKERHDTFQDAFDQDIDFYKTHGRLERLSVSSSDSGKKADLGDIVVDSDQNALDAFLQDTDSTPSAEAATTEATEDTLSDYEEDPLVVRSSEDVEVEDEYYEDDLGASHGDQDDLTEESDIERNPMTNTKS
;
A
#
# COMPACT_ATOMS: atom_id res chain seq x y z
N MET A 1 -19.31 6.38 76.81
CA MET A 1 -20.64 6.53 77.44
C MET A 1 -21.03 5.38 78.38
N SER A 2 -20.31 4.24 78.46
CA SER A 2 -20.68 3.14 79.36
C SER A 2 -20.20 3.27 80.82
N ALA A 3 -19.32 4.24 81.13
CA ALA A 3 -18.81 4.42 82.50
C ALA A 3 -19.86 5.02 83.46
N PHE A 4 -20.88 5.74 82.95
CA PHE A 4 -21.91 6.38 83.78
C PHE A 4 -23.07 5.44 84.15
N GLU A 5 -23.29 4.38 83.38
CA GLU A 5 -24.39 3.43 83.63
C GLU A 5 -24.03 2.40 84.71
N ILE A 6 -22.76 2.01 84.81
CA ILE A 6 -22.28 1.07 85.84
C ILE A 6 -22.39 1.70 87.25
N ASP A 7 -22.12 3.00 87.38
CA ASP A 7 -22.30 3.73 88.64
C ASP A 7 -23.77 3.82 89.06
N THR A 8 -24.69 3.97 88.12
CA THR A 8 -26.13 4.06 88.43
C THR A 8 -26.69 2.73 88.94
N VAL A 9 -26.27 1.62 88.34
CA VAL A 9 -26.71 0.27 88.73
C VAL A 9 -26.13 -0.13 90.10
N THR A 10 -24.84 0.14 90.34
CA THR A 10 -24.21 -0.16 91.64
C THR A 10 -24.77 0.71 92.76
N MET A 11 -25.07 1.99 92.50
CA MET A 11 -25.67 2.90 93.47
C MET A 11 -27.10 2.48 93.86
N ASN A 12 -27.89 1.94 92.93
CA ASN A 12 -29.23 1.41 93.21
C ASN A 12 -29.21 0.12 94.04
N ILE A 13 -28.24 -0.78 93.79
CA ILE A 13 -28.10 -2.02 94.58
C ILE A 13 -27.71 -1.70 96.03
N ILE A 14 -26.78 -0.77 96.25
CA ILE A 14 -26.36 -0.32 97.58
C ILE A 14 -27.52 0.37 98.32
N GLY A 15 -28.31 1.19 97.63
CA GLY A 15 -29.49 1.85 98.20
C GLY A 15 -30.56 0.84 98.66
N THR A 16 -30.78 -0.21 97.89
CA THR A 16 -31.79 -1.23 98.19
C THR A 16 -31.37 -2.11 99.38
N LEU A 17 -30.10 -2.51 99.44
CA LEU A 17 -29.55 -3.26 100.58
C LEU A 17 -29.57 -2.42 101.88
N ARG A 18 -29.24 -1.12 101.79
CA ARG A 18 -29.26 -0.20 102.93
C ARG A 18 -30.68 0.04 103.46
N SER A 19 -31.68 -0.02 102.58
CA SER A 19 -33.11 0.10 102.92
C SER A 19 -33.64 -1.17 103.58
N GLY A 20 -33.22 -2.34 103.07
CA GLY A 20 -33.54 -3.63 103.67
C GLY A 20 -32.99 -3.79 105.10
N LEU A 21 -31.78 -3.28 105.39
CA LEU A 21 -31.18 -3.36 106.73
C LEU A 21 -31.91 -2.51 107.80
N LYS A 22 -32.52 -1.38 107.39
CA LYS A 22 -33.29 -0.51 108.31
C LYS A 22 -34.61 -1.15 108.75
N SER A 23 -35.18 -2.05 107.94
CA SER A 23 -36.41 -2.79 108.26
C SER A 23 -36.22 -3.77 109.42
N PHE A 24 -35.02 -4.31 109.63
CA PHE A 24 -34.75 -5.30 110.69
C PHE A 24 -34.40 -4.69 112.06
N THR A 25 -34.17 -3.38 112.15
CA THR A 25 -33.72 -2.71 113.38
C THR A 25 -34.78 -1.80 114.03
N SER A 26 -35.95 -1.63 113.40
CA SER A 26 -37.04 -0.81 113.92
C SER A 26 -38.23 -1.67 114.35
N ARG A 27 -38.05 -2.43 115.43
CA ARG A 27 -39.15 -3.10 116.12
C ARG A 27 -38.89 -3.15 117.61
N ASP A 28 -39.20 -2.06 118.30
CA ASP A 28 -39.42 -2.06 119.75
C ASP A 28 -40.37 -0.92 120.18
N SER A 29 -41.27 -1.27 121.12
CA SER A 29 -42.04 -0.40 122.04
C SER A 29 -43.23 0.40 121.45
N SER A 30 -44.50 0.28 121.85
CA SER A 30 -45.14 -0.31 123.03
C SER A 30 -46.65 -0.49 122.76
N ASN A 31 -47.28 -1.55 123.28
CA ASN A 31 -48.52 -1.41 124.06
C ASN A 31 -48.83 -2.69 124.83
N ASP A 32 -48.95 -2.50 126.13
CA ASP A 32 -49.18 -3.44 127.21
C ASP A 32 -50.67 -3.79 127.28
N ALA A 33 -50.98 -5.08 127.29
CA ALA A 33 -52.25 -5.62 127.78
C ALA A 33 -52.04 -7.11 128.10
N THR A 34 -51.62 -7.36 129.34
CA THR A 34 -51.78 -8.60 130.09
C THR A 34 -53.06 -9.38 129.73
N THR A 35 -52.94 -10.67 129.44
CA THR A 35 -53.70 -11.75 130.11
C THR A 35 -53.41 -13.13 129.49
N HIS A 36 -53.42 -14.15 130.36
CA HIS A 36 -53.38 -15.61 130.09
C HIS A 36 -52.01 -16.27 129.87
N TYR A 37 -51.36 -16.58 131.00
CA TYR A 37 -50.54 -17.77 131.17
C TYR A 37 -51.38 -19.02 130.91
N SER A 38 -51.39 -19.48 129.66
CA SER A 38 -51.84 -20.81 129.27
C SER A 38 -50.61 -21.65 128.91
N LYS A 39 -50.26 -22.55 129.83
CA LYS A 39 -49.47 -23.78 129.66
C LYS A 39 -48.75 -23.89 128.31
N SER A 40 -47.54 -23.34 128.25
CA SER A 40 -46.64 -23.44 127.10
C SER A 40 -46.37 -24.90 126.77
N SER A 41 -47.05 -25.43 125.75
CA SER A 41 -46.53 -26.52 124.94
C SER A 41 -45.33 -25.95 124.19
N PHE A 42 -44.18 -25.89 124.86
CA PHE A 42 -42.92 -25.58 124.21
C PHE A 42 -42.75 -26.60 123.09
N ASN A 43 -42.78 -26.14 121.84
CA ASN A 43 -42.61 -27.01 120.70
C ASN A 43 -41.12 -27.35 120.63
N LEU A 44 -40.73 -28.47 121.27
CA LEU A 44 -39.34 -28.93 121.30
C LEU A 44 -38.79 -29.19 119.89
N ASP A 45 -39.66 -29.32 118.88
CA ASP A 45 -39.30 -29.56 117.48
C ASP A 45 -39.22 -28.30 116.62
N ALA A 46 -39.50 -27.11 117.19
CA ALA A 46 -39.44 -25.84 116.45
C ALA A 46 -38.04 -25.55 115.87
N GLY A 47 -36.98 -26.09 116.47
CA GLY A 47 -35.63 -26.05 115.94
C GLY A 47 -35.45 -26.95 114.70
N ALA A 48 -36.08 -28.12 114.68
CA ALA A 48 -36.05 -29.03 113.54
C ALA A 48 -36.89 -28.50 112.37
N ASP A 49 -38.08 -27.95 112.63
CA ASP A 49 -38.92 -27.30 111.62
C ASP A 49 -38.21 -26.10 110.97
N LEU A 50 -37.52 -25.29 111.78
CA LEU A 50 -36.74 -24.15 111.29
C LEU A 50 -35.56 -24.61 110.43
N LEU A 51 -34.83 -25.65 110.87
CA LEU A 51 -33.73 -26.22 110.11
C LEU A 51 -34.22 -26.82 108.79
N GLN A 52 -35.30 -27.59 108.81
CA GLN A 52 -35.90 -28.18 107.61
C GLN A 52 -36.33 -27.09 106.62
N ARG A 53 -36.93 -26.00 107.10
CA ARG A 53 -37.30 -24.86 106.25
C ARG A 53 -36.06 -24.23 105.59
N TYR A 54 -34.99 -23.97 106.35
CA TYR A 54 -33.76 -23.43 105.77
C TYR A 54 -33.08 -24.41 104.80
N GLN A 55 -33.11 -25.71 105.09
CA GLN A 55 -32.59 -26.75 104.18
C GLN A 55 -33.38 -26.80 102.86
N LEU A 56 -34.71 -26.69 102.91
CA LEU A 56 -35.55 -26.63 101.72
C LEU A 56 -35.31 -25.36 100.90
N ILE A 57 -35.26 -24.20 101.54
CA ILE A 57 -34.93 -22.93 100.88
C ILE A 57 -33.54 -22.99 100.26
N TRP A 58 -32.56 -23.57 100.96
CA TRP A 58 -31.20 -23.72 100.45
C TRP A 58 -31.13 -24.67 99.26
N LYS A 59 -31.87 -25.78 99.30
CA LYS A 59 -31.99 -26.71 98.17
C LYS A 59 -32.62 -26.04 96.95
N GLU A 60 -33.72 -25.30 97.14
CA GLU A 60 -34.39 -24.55 96.07
C GLU A 60 -33.46 -23.48 95.46
N LEU A 61 -32.74 -22.75 96.32
CA LEU A 61 -31.76 -21.76 95.88
C LEU A 61 -30.62 -22.40 95.08
N HIS A 62 -30.13 -23.55 95.53
CA HIS A 62 -29.07 -24.28 94.83
C HIS A 62 -29.54 -24.78 93.46
N GLU A 63 -30.71 -25.40 93.39
CA GLU A 63 -31.32 -25.84 92.13
C GLU A 63 -31.52 -24.67 91.16
N ASN A 64 -32.05 -23.54 91.63
CA ASN A 64 -32.23 -22.35 90.79
C ASN A 64 -30.88 -21.76 90.32
N THR A 65 -29.86 -21.80 91.17
CA THR A 65 -28.50 -21.36 90.80
C THR A 65 -27.91 -22.28 89.74
N GLU A 66 -28.09 -23.59 89.86
CA GLU A 66 -27.62 -24.57 88.87
C GLU A 66 -28.35 -24.41 87.54
N GLN A 67 -29.68 -24.23 87.56
CA GLN A 67 -30.45 -23.98 86.34
C GLN A 67 -30.07 -22.65 85.68
N ASN A 68 -29.78 -21.60 86.45
CA ASN A 68 -29.29 -20.34 85.92
C ASN A 68 -27.90 -20.51 85.28
N ALA A 69 -26.99 -21.22 85.93
CA ALA A 69 -25.67 -21.53 85.36
C ALA A 69 -25.78 -22.30 84.03
N ARG A 70 -26.66 -23.30 83.94
CA ARG A 70 -26.92 -24.05 82.70
C ARG A 70 -27.48 -23.17 81.58
N LYS A 71 -28.44 -22.29 81.89
CA LYS A 71 -28.99 -21.34 80.90
C LYS A 71 -27.94 -20.33 80.46
N ALA A 72 -27.08 -19.86 81.35
CA ALA A 72 -25.97 -18.97 81.00
C ALA A 72 -24.98 -19.66 80.06
N GLU A 73 -24.66 -20.94 80.29
CA GLU A 73 -23.81 -21.74 79.40
C GLU A 73 -24.45 -21.95 78.02
N GLU A 74 -25.75 -22.26 77.95
CA GLU A 74 -26.47 -22.38 76.67
C GLU A 74 -26.43 -21.07 75.87
N VAL A 75 -26.66 -19.94 76.55
CA VAL A 75 -26.57 -18.62 75.93
C VAL A 75 -25.14 -18.34 75.46
N ASP A 76 -24.12 -18.64 76.26
CA ASP A 76 -22.71 -18.45 75.87
C ASP A 76 -22.35 -19.25 74.61
N VAL A 77 -22.78 -20.51 74.52
CA VAL A 77 -22.61 -21.35 73.32
C VAL A 77 -23.29 -20.72 72.10
N THR A 78 -24.52 -20.23 72.24
CA THR A 78 -25.23 -19.57 71.13
C THR A 78 -24.55 -18.29 70.68
N ILE A 79 -24.07 -17.48 71.63
CA ILE A 79 -23.33 -16.25 71.36
C ILE A 79 -22.03 -16.56 70.62
N ASN A 80 -21.27 -17.55 71.09
CA ASN A 80 -20.02 -17.95 70.44
C ASN A 80 -20.26 -18.46 69.01
N ASN A 81 -21.30 -19.25 68.79
CA ASN A 81 -21.67 -19.71 67.45
C ASN A 81 -22.05 -18.54 66.52
N LEU A 82 -22.77 -17.54 67.03
CA LEU A 82 -23.08 -16.31 66.28
C LEU A 82 -21.82 -15.51 65.94
N TYR A 83 -20.86 -15.41 66.86
CA TYR A 83 -19.58 -14.75 66.58
C TYR A 83 -18.81 -15.44 65.46
N VAL A 84 -18.69 -16.77 65.49
CA VAL A 84 -18.01 -17.55 64.44
C VAL A 84 -18.71 -17.36 63.09
N GLU A 85 -20.04 -17.40 63.07
CA GLU A 85 -20.83 -17.18 61.86
C GLU A 85 -20.68 -15.76 61.31
N TYR A 86 -20.59 -14.76 62.19
CA TYR A 86 -20.36 -13.37 61.80
C TYR A 86 -18.94 -13.19 61.24
N ASP A 87 -17.94 -13.74 61.90
CA ASP A 87 -16.54 -13.64 61.48
C ASP A 87 -16.34 -14.29 60.10
N ARG A 88 -16.94 -15.48 59.88
CA ARG A 88 -16.93 -16.15 58.57
C ARG A 88 -17.59 -15.30 57.48
N LYS A 89 -18.74 -14.68 57.78
CA LYS A 89 -19.43 -13.78 56.82
C LYS A 89 -18.58 -12.54 56.54
N ASN A 90 -17.93 -11.99 57.56
CA ASN A 90 -17.04 -10.84 57.42
C ASN A 90 -15.82 -11.17 56.55
N GLU A 91 -15.24 -12.37 56.69
CA GLU A 91 -14.14 -12.83 55.82
C GLU A 91 -14.58 -12.92 54.35
N VAL A 92 -15.74 -13.52 54.07
CA VAL A 92 -16.30 -13.61 52.72
C VAL A 92 -16.60 -12.23 52.15
N PHE A 93 -17.15 -11.32 52.98
CA PHE A 93 -17.40 -9.95 52.58
C PHE A 93 -16.10 -9.19 52.28
N GLY A 94 -15.03 -9.43 53.05
CA GLY A 94 -13.69 -8.89 52.79
C GLY A 94 -13.14 -9.32 51.43
N LYS A 95 -13.22 -10.62 51.12
CA LYS A 95 -12.84 -11.16 49.80
C LYS A 95 -13.65 -10.54 48.66
N LEU A 96 -14.96 -10.42 48.84
CA LEU A 96 -15.83 -9.76 47.86
C LEU A 96 -15.43 -8.30 47.65
N HIS A 97 -15.16 -7.57 48.73
CA HIS A 97 -14.73 -6.18 48.68
C HIS A 97 -13.37 -6.04 47.94
N GLU A 98 -12.42 -6.93 48.18
CA GLU A 98 -11.16 -6.98 47.43
C GLU A 98 -11.38 -7.23 45.93
N CYS A 99 -12.24 -8.18 45.57
CA CYS A 99 -12.61 -8.43 44.17
C CYS A 99 -13.26 -7.20 43.52
N VAL A 100 -14.18 -6.53 44.22
CA VAL A 100 -14.85 -5.32 43.71
C VAL A 100 -13.85 -4.18 43.56
N LYS A 101 -12.89 -4.06 44.47
CA LYS A 101 -11.81 -3.07 44.39
C LYS A 101 -10.86 -3.31 43.20
N ALA A 102 -10.72 -4.56 42.74
CA ALA A 102 -9.90 -4.89 41.58
C ALA A 102 -10.60 -4.60 40.23
N LEU A 103 -11.93 -4.49 40.19
CA LEU A 103 -12.69 -4.24 38.94
C LEU A 103 -12.27 -2.97 38.19
N PRO A 104 -12.06 -1.81 38.84
CA PRO A 104 -11.62 -0.60 38.13
C PRO A 104 -10.26 -0.75 37.47
N LEU A 105 -9.35 -1.54 38.06
CA LEU A 105 -8.05 -1.83 37.45
C LEU A 105 -8.23 -2.64 36.18
N ILE A 106 -9.01 -3.72 36.23
CA ILE A 106 -9.33 -4.55 35.06
C ILE A 106 -10.03 -3.72 33.98
N LEU A 107 -10.92 -2.79 34.37
CA LEU A 107 -11.58 -1.90 33.43
C LEU A 107 -10.58 -0.95 32.75
N SER A 108 -9.63 -0.39 33.51
CA SER A 108 -8.56 0.45 32.97
C SER A 108 -7.67 -0.34 32.01
N ASP A 109 -7.32 -1.58 32.36
CA ASP A 109 -6.52 -2.45 31.50
C ASP A 109 -7.28 -2.78 30.21
N LEU A 110 -8.58 -3.09 30.30
CA LEU A 110 -9.45 -3.33 29.14
C LEU A 110 -9.57 -2.08 28.26
N GLN A 111 -9.69 -0.89 28.86
CA GLN A 111 -9.69 0.38 28.12
C GLN A 111 -8.36 0.59 27.40
N SER A 112 -7.23 0.37 28.07
CA SER A 112 -5.91 0.48 27.44
C SER A 112 -5.72 -0.51 26.28
N LEU A 113 -6.23 -1.74 26.42
CA LEU A 113 -6.21 -2.72 25.34
C LEU A 113 -7.11 -2.28 24.17
N THR A 114 -8.26 -1.68 24.48
CA THR A 114 -9.17 -1.13 23.47
C THR A 114 -8.50 0.01 22.71
N ASP A 115 -7.79 0.90 23.40
CA ASP A 115 -7.05 2.00 22.79
C ASP A 115 -5.93 1.47 21.89
N VAL A 116 -5.17 0.46 22.34
CA VAL A 116 -4.13 -0.19 21.52
C VAL A 116 -4.72 -0.84 20.27
N LEU A 117 -5.88 -1.51 20.38
CA LEU A 117 -6.57 -2.06 19.22
C LEU A 117 -7.00 -0.96 18.24
N ALA A 118 -7.55 0.15 18.74
CA ALA A 118 -7.92 1.28 17.89
C ALA A 118 -6.71 1.90 17.16
N THR A 119 -5.57 2.05 17.86
CA THR A 119 -4.33 2.52 17.20
C THR A 119 -3.81 1.54 16.16
N LEU A 120 -3.96 0.23 16.42
CA LEU A 120 -3.54 -0.80 15.48
C LEU A 120 -4.42 -0.81 14.22
N ASP A 121 -5.73 -0.62 14.37
CA ASP A 121 -6.65 -0.47 13.24
C ASP A 121 -6.27 0.75 12.37
N GLU A 122 -5.95 1.89 12.99
CA GLU A 122 -5.45 3.07 12.26
C GLU A 122 -4.11 2.80 11.55
N GLU A 123 -3.19 2.06 12.18
CA GLU A 123 -1.94 1.64 11.55
C GLU A 123 -2.18 0.71 10.34
N TYR A 124 -3.17 -0.19 10.41
CA TYR A 124 -3.55 -1.04 9.27
C TYR A 124 -4.08 -0.21 8.11
N ASP A 125 -4.99 0.74 8.36
CA ASP A 125 -5.51 1.65 7.33
C ASP A 125 -4.37 2.46 6.67
N ASN A 126 -3.42 2.93 7.47
CA ASN A 126 -2.25 3.66 6.96
C ASN A 126 -1.35 2.77 6.08
N VAL A 127 -1.12 1.52 6.49
CA VAL A 127 -0.35 0.55 5.70
C VAL A 127 -1.07 0.22 4.40
N GLU A 128 -2.38 0.00 4.43
CA GLU A 128 -3.19 -0.27 3.24
C GLU A 128 -3.15 0.91 2.26
N SER A 129 -3.27 2.14 2.77
CA SER A 129 -3.11 3.36 1.96
C SER A 129 -1.71 3.46 1.32
N ALA A 130 -0.66 3.17 2.08
CA ALA A 130 0.71 3.17 1.57
C ALA A 130 0.94 2.11 0.49
N LEU A 131 0.34 0.92 0.64
CA LEU A 131 0.41 -0.15 -0.36
C LEU A 131 -0.33 0.25 -1.64
N MET A 132 -1.52 0.85 -1.55
CA MET A 132 -2.22 1.38 -2.73
C MET A 132 -1.39 2.46 -3.44
N GLN A 133 -0.71 3.34 -2.69
CA GLN A 133 0.17 4.34 -3.28
C GLN A 133 1.37 3.70 -4.00
N LEU A 134 1.95 2.65 -3.42
CA LEU A 134 3.04 1.91 -4.04
C LEU A 134 2.60 1.25 -5.35
N GLU A 135 1.43 0.60 -5.36
CA GLU A 135 0.85 -0.01 -6.56
C GLU A 135 0.65 1.03 -7.68
N ASN A 136 0.07 2.19 -7.34
CA ASN A 136 -0.09 3.31 -8.28
C ASN A 136 1.26 3.79 -8.85
N VAL A 137 2.33 3.78 -8.06
CA VAL A 137 3.67 4.16 -8.52
C VAL A 137 4.25 3.11 -9.47
N ILE A 138 4.08 1.83 -9.15
CA ILE A 138 4.51 0.71 -9.99
C ILE A 138 3.81 0.77 -11.34
N GLU A 139 2.48 0.89 -11.37
CA GLU A 139 1.71 0.98 -12.61
C GLU A 139 2.16 2.18 -13.48
N LYS A 140 2.37 3.35 -12.85
CA LYS A 140 2.91 4.53 -13.55
C LYS A 140 4.29 4.28 -14.15
N GLN A 141 5.16 3.58 -13.41
CA GLN A 141 6.52 3.26 -13.87
C GLN A 141 6.48 2.27 -15.05
N GLU A 142 5.64 1.25 -14.98
CA GLU A 142 5.44 0.28 -16.07
C GLU A 142 4.91 0.96 -17.33
N LEU A 143 3.90 1.82 -17.19
CA LEU A 143 3.36 2.60 -18.30
C LEU A 143 4.43 3.51 -18.93
N GLN A 144 5.26 4.15 -18.10
CA GLN A 144 6.36 4.98 -18.58
C GLN A 144 7.41 4.15 -19.32
N ALA A 145 7.77 2.97 -18.80
CA ALA A 145 8.70 2.07 -19.45
C ALA A 145 8.18 1.61 -20.82
N ALA A 146 6.90 1.24 -20.91
CA ALA A 146 6.25 0.87 -22.17
C ALA A 146 6.29 2.01 -23.19
N LYS A 147 5.95 3.24 -22.77
CA LYS A 147 6.05 4.43 -23.63
C LYS A 147 7.47 4.66 -24.16
N VAL A 148 8.48 4.51 -23.31
CA VAL A 148 9.89 4.66 -23.72
C VAL A 148 10.25 3.62 -24.77
N VAL A 149 9.87 2.36 -24.57
CA VAL A 149 10.10 1.28 -25.55
C VAL A 149 9.44 1.60 -26.89
N ASP A 150 8.20 2.08 -26.89
CA ASP A 150 7.50 2.42 -28.13
C ASP A 150 8.11 3.65 -28.83
N CYS A 151 8.53 4.66 -28.09
CA CYS A 151 9.30 5.78 -28.65
C CYS A 151 10.62 5.32 -29.28
N GLN A 152 11.32 4.37 -28.66
CA GLN A 152 12.55 3.78 -29.20
C GLN A 152 12.26 3.01 -30.50
N LYS A 153 11.20 2.20 -30.54
CA LYS A 153 10.76 1.48 -31.75
C LYS A 153 10.44 2.46 -32.89
N LEU A 154 9.71 3.54 -32.61
CA LEU A 154 9.38 4.56 -33.60
C LEU A 154 10.62 5.29 -34.13
N THR A 155 11.57 5.60 -33.24
CA THR A 155 12.84 6.24 -33.63
C THR A 155 13.66 5.30 -34.52
N ALA A 156 13.82 4.04 -34.12
CA ALA A 156 14.52 3.04 -34.92
C ALA A 156 13.86 2.81 -36.29
N TYR A 157 12.53 2.79 -36.34
CA TYR A 157 11.79 2.71 -37.61
C TYR A 157 12.07 3.93 -38.51
N ARG A 158 12.01 5.14 -37.95
CA ARG A 158 12.29 6.38 -38.67
C ARG A 158 13.71 6.36 -39.24
N ASP A 159 14.69 5.98 -38.43
CA ASP A 159 16.09 5.96 -38.84
C ASP A 159 16.33 4.92 -39.96
N ARG A 160 15.75 3.73 -39.85
CA ARG A 160 15.77 2.73 -40.96
C ARG A 160 15.18 3.30 -42.25
N LYS A 161 14.06 4.03 -42.16
CA LYS A 161 13.45 4.66 -43.34
C LYS A 161 14.31 5.78 -43.92
N MET A 162 15.02 6.53 -43.09
CA MET A 162 15.99 7.53 -43.55
C MET A 162 17.16 6.87 -44.29
N ASP A 163 17.70 5.79 -43.75
CA ASP A 163 18.78 5.02 -44.40
C ASP A 163 18.34 4.44 -45.75
N ASP A 164 17.12 3.89 -45.83
CA ASP A 164 16.56 3.37 -47.08
C ASP A 164 16.38 4.47 -48.13
N LEU A 165 15.92 5.66 -47.73
CA LEU A 165 15.82 6.81 -48.61
C LEU A 165 17.19 7.29 -49.08
N GLU A 166 18.20 7.32 -48.20
CA GLU A 166 19.56 7.70 -48.56
C GLU A 166 20.17 6.71 -49.55
N LYS A 167 19.99 5.40 -49.33
CA LYS A 167 20.39 4.35 -50.28
C LYS A 167 19.71 4.53 -51.63
N LEU A 168 18.40 4.80 -51.65
CA LEU A 168 17.67 5.03 -52.91
C LEU A 168 18.20 6.27 -53.63
N LYS A 169 18.47 7.37 -52.91
CA LYS A 169 19.06 8.60 -53.47
C LYS A 169 20.45 8.33 -54.06
N MET A 170 21.32 7.61 -53.34
CA MET A 170 22.64 7.22 -53.83
C MET A 170 22.56 6.34 -55.08
N GLN A 171 21.64 5.37 -55.09
CA GLN A 171 21.43 4.49 -56.24
C GLN A 171 20.91 5.27 -57.46
N LEU A 172 19.95 6.18 -57.25
CA LEU A 172 19.42 7.05 -58.30
C LEU A 172 20.52 7.96 -58.87
N ALA A 173 21.35 8.57 -58.02
CA ALA A 173 22.48 9.39 -58.44
C ALA A 173 23.52 8.58 -59.23
N LYS A 174 23.82 7.36 -58.80
CA LYS A 174 24.71 6.43 -59.50
C LYS A 174 24.17 6.05 -60.87
N ASP A 175 22.87 5.76 -60.96
CA ASP A 175 22.23 5.38 -62.23
C ASP A 175 22.13 6.58 -63.18
N HIS A 176 21.85 7.77 -62.66
CA HIS A 176 21.93 9.02 -63.43
C HIS A 176 23.34 9.25 -63.98
N MET A 177 24.38 9.12 -63.15
CA MET A 177 25.76 9.28 -63.58
C MET A 177 26.16 8.27 -64.67
N LYS A 178 25.73 7.00 -64.54
CA LYS A 178 25.93 5.99 -65.60
C LYS A 178 25.19 6.35 -66.89
N ALA A 179 23.94 6.84 -66.78
CA ALA A 179 23.15 7.25 -67.94
C ALA A 179 23.80 8.43 -68.68
N VAL A 180 24.26 9.44 -67.94
CA VAL A 180 25.01 10.59 -68.50
C VAL A 180 26.30 10.12 -69.15
N GLN A 181 27.09 9.27 -68.50
CA GLN A 181 28.32 8.73 -69.06
C GLN A 181 28.08 7.93 -70.35
N LYS A 182 26.98 7.16 -70.41
CA LYS A 182 26.58 6.43 -71.63
C LYS A 182 26.20 7.39 -72.75
N LEU A 183 25.42 8.43 -72.45
CA LEU A 183 25.06 9.45 -73.43
C LEU A 183 26.30 10.18 -73.96
N GLU A 184 27.23 10.57 -73.09
CA GLU A 184 28.48 11.22 -73.47
C GLU A 184 29.35 10.33 -74.37
N LYS A 185 29.52 9.05 -74.00
CA LYS A 185 30.24 8.07 -74.85
C LYS A 185 29.58 7.89 -76.21
N ASN A 186 28.25 7.81 -76.27
CA ASN A 186 27.53 7.71 -77.54
C ASN A 186 27.75 8.96 -78.40
N LYS A 187 27.63 10.16 -77.82
CA LYS A 187 27.91 11.42 -78.53
C LYS A 187 29.35 11.50 -79.02
N GLN A 188 30.32 11.07 -78.21
CA GLN A 188 31.73 11.06 -78.60
C GLN A 188 31.98 10.07 -79.76
N LYS A 189 31.34 8.89 -79.73
CA LYS A 189 31.40 7.91 -80.81
C LYS A 189 30.82 8.48 -82.11
N GLU A 190 29.65 9.12 -82.05
CA GLU A 190 29.00 9.76 -83.19
C GLU A 190 29.86 10.89 -83.79
N LEU A 191 30.45 11.74 -82.94
CA LEU A 191 31.38 12.79 -83.39
C LEU A 191 32.63 12.20 -84.04
N LYS A 192 33.15 11.10 -83.50
CA LYS A 192 34.32 10.41 -84.07
C LYS A 192 33.99 9.77 -85.42
N GLU A 193 32.87 9.05 -85.54
CA GLU A 193 32.42 8.47 -86.81
C GLU A 193 32.24 9.54 -87.88
N ARG A 194 31.67 10.70 -87.49
CA ARG A 194 31.54 11.86 -88.39
C ARG A 194 32.90 12.43 -88.80
N HIS A 195 33.84 12.57 -87.87
CA HIS A 195 35.21 12.99 -88.16
C HIS A 195 35.88 12.02 -89.13
N ASP A 196 35.84 10.72 -88.84
CA ASP A 196 36.45 9.67 -89.66
C ASP A 196 35.82 9.65 -91.08
N THR A 197 34.50 9.81 -91.19
CA THR A 197 33.81 9.93 -92.50
C THR A 197 34.28 11.15 -93.29
N PHE A 198 34.45 12.30 -92.63
CA PHE A 198 34.96 13.51 -93.29
C PHE A 198 36.43 13.38 -93.67
N GLN A 199 37.24 12.71 -92.83
CA GLN A 199 38.64 12.43 -93.10
C GLN A 199 38.78 11.49 -94.31
N ASP A 200 38.00 10.41 -94.37
CA ASP A 200 37.98 9.47 -95.50
C ASP A 200 37.56 10.16 -96.80
N ALA A 201 36.54 11.03 -96.75
CA ALA A 201 36.12 11.84 -97.90
C ALA A 201 37.24 12.80 -98.35
N PHE A 202 37.95 13.41 -97.40
CA PHE A 202 39.09 14.27 -97.70
C PHE A 202 40.27 13.51 -98.33
N ASP A 203 40.60 12.32 -97.82
CA ASP A 203 41.67 11.49 -98.37
C ASP A 203 41.33 11.01 -99.78
N GLN A 204 40.06 10.66 -100.02
CA GLN A 204 39.54 10.38 -101.37
C GLN A 204 39.71 11.59 -102.30
N ASP A 205 39.36 12.80 -101.86
CA ASP A 205 39.55 14.04 -102.64
C ASP A 205 41.04 14.30 -102.96
N ILE A 206 41.93 14.05 -102.01
CA ILE A 206 43.38 14.19 -102.19
C ILE A 206 43.90 13.15 -103.20
N ASP A 207 43.46 11.90 -103.12
CA ASP A 207 43.88 10.87 -104.06
C ASP A 207 43.29 11.09 -105.46
N PHE A 208 42.07 11.61 -105.54
CA PHE A 208 41.49 12.09 -106.79
C PHE A 208 42.31 13.24 -107.39
N TYR A 209 42.76 14.20 -106.57
CA TYR A 209 43.64 15.29 -107.01
C TYR A 209 44.99 14.78 -107.53
N LYS A 210 45.63 13.84 -106.82
CA LYS A 210 46.91 13.25 -107.25
C LYS A 210 46.80 12.52 -108.58
N THR A 211 45.65 11.87 -108.83
CA THR A 211 45.41 11.08 -110.05
C THR A 211 44.94 11.93 -111.24
N HIS A 212 44.14 12.98 -111.02
CA HIS A 212 43.50 13.77 -112.08
C HIS A 212 44.02 15.22 -112.20
N GLY A 213 44.88 15.68 -111.29
CA GLY A 213 45.54 16.99 -111.32
C GLY A 213 44.66 18.20 -110.99
N ARG A 214 43.38 17.99 -110.65
CA ARG A 214 42.40 19.03 -110.32
C ARG A 214 41.47 18.57 -109.21
N LEU A 215 41.14 19.47 -108.28
CA LEU A 215 40.24 19.16 -107.17
C LEU A 215 38.80 19.40 -107.64
N GLU A 216 37.92 18.41 -107.56
CA GLU A 216 36.48 18.64 -107.73
C GLU A 216 35.96 19.36 -106.48
N ARG A 217 36.17 20.68 -106.41
CA ARG A 217 35.29 21.49 -105.58
C ARG A 217 33.91 21.29 -106.15
N LEU A 218 33.01 20.69 -105.36
CA LEU A 218 31.58 20.82 -105.56
C LEU A 218 31.30 22.27 -105.92
N SER A 219 30.99 22.50 -107.20
CA SER A 219 30.46 23.76 -107.62
C SER A 219 29.14 23.89 -106.89
N VAL A 220 29.00 24.91 -106.05
CA VAL A 220 27.69 25.40 -105.66
C VAL A 220 27.08 26.02 -106.93
N SER A 221 26.65 25.18 -107.85
CA SER A 221 25.87 25.53 -109.03
C SER A 221 24.41 25.21 -108.73
N SER A 222 23.77 26.24 -108.17
CA SER A 222 22.35 26.54 -108.18
C SER A 222 21.41 25.58 -108.92
N SER A 223 20.50 24.97 -108.17
CA SER A 223 19.08 25.00 -108.53
C SER A 223 18.20 24.92 -107.27
N ASP A 224 17.64 26.09 -106.95
CA ASP A 224 16.28 26.30 -106.41
C ASP A 224 15.94 25.88 -104.95
N SER A 225 16.18 26.80 -104.01
CA SER A 225 15.25 27.25 -102.95
C SER A 225 15.99 27.69 -101.67
N GLY A 226 16.04 29.00 -101.44
CA GLY A 226 15.97 29.56 -100.08
C GLY A 226 17.26 29.74 -99.28
N LYS A 227 17.81 30.95 -99.40
CA LYS A 227 18.64 31.67 -98.40
C LYS A 227 20.02 31.09 -98.06
N LYS A 228 21.05 31.81 -98.51
CA LYS A 228 22.33 31.89 -97.80
C LYS A 228 22.02 32.32 -96.36
N ALA A 229 22.09 31.41 -95.40
CA ALA A 229 22.12 31.77 -94.00
C ALA A 229 23.47 32.43 -93.72
N ASP A 230 23.51 33.76 -93.85
CA ASP A 230 24.53 34.57 -93.21
C ASP A 230 24.42 34.35 -91.70
N LEU A 231 25.53 34.33 -90.96
CA LEU A 231 25.49 34.10 -89.51
C LEU A 231 24.81 35.24 -88.74
N GLY A 232 24.49 36.35 -89.42
CA GLY A 232 23.61 37.42 -88.93
C GLY A 232 22.11 37.15 -89.06
N ASP A 233 21.70 36.08 -89.78
CA ASP A 233 20.31 35.71 -90.07
C ASP A 233 19.82 34.48 -89.28
N ILE A 234 20.67 33.91 -88.40
CA ILE A 234 20.20 33.04 -87.32
C ILE A 234 19.63 33.97 -86.24
N VAL A 235 18.33 34.22 -86.33
CA VAL A 235 17.57 34.65 -85.15
C VAL A 235 17.67 33.48 -84.18
N VAL A 236 18.50 33.62 -83.16
CA VAL A 236 18.30 32.87 -81.93
C VAL A 236 16.94 33.36 -81.45
N ASP A 237 15.89 32.59 -81.71
CA ASP A 237 14.63 32.71 -80.99
C ASP A 237 14.97 32.36 -79.53
N SER A 238 15.60 33.30 -78.83
CA SER A 238 15.56 33.38 -77.39
C SER A 238 14.11 33.66 -77.08
N ASP A 239 13.31 32.60 -76.99
CA ASP A 239 12.06 32.65 -76.25
C ASP A 239 12.45 33.00 -74.80
N GLN A 240 12.58 34.30 -74.53
CA GLN A 240 12.80 34.83 -73.19
C GLN A 240 11.72 34.28 -72.26
N ASN A 241 10.51 34.06 -72.77
CA ASN A 241 9.42 33.40 -72.05
C ASN A 241 9.68 31.91 -71.71
N ALA A 242 10.37 31.15 -72.56
CA ALA A 242 10.73 29.76 -72.26
C ALA A 242 11.88 29.67 -71.25
N LEU A 243 12.82 30.62 -71.32
CA LEU A 243 13.87 30.81 -70.33
C LEU A 243 13.32 31.28 -68.98
N ASP A 244 12.36 32.20 -68.98
CA ASP A 244 11.67 32.69 -67.77
C ASP A 244 10.75 31.62 -67.16
N ALA A 245 10.08 30.79 -67.96
CA ALA A 245 9.31 29.65 -67.45
C ALA A 245 10.21 28.58 -66.82
N PHE A 246 11.37 28.30 -67.43
CA PHE A 246 12.37 27.40 -66.87
C PHE A 246 13.02 27.92 -65.58
N LEU A 247 13.17 29.24 -65.44
CA LEU A 247 13.70 29.89 -64.24
C LEU A 247 12.64 30.13 -63.15
N GLN A 248 11.35 30.26 -63.52
CA GLN A 248 10.23 30.40 -62.56
C GLN A 248 9.91 29.11 -61.81
N ASP A 249 10.18 27.94 -62.40
CA ASP A 249 9.99 26.65 -61.70
C ASP A 249 10.95 26.46 -60.51
N THR A 250 11.95 27.34 -60.37
CA THR A 250 12.88 27.32 -59.21
C THR A 250 12.69 28.43 -58.19
N ASP A 251 11.82 29.43 -58.43
CA ASP A 251 11.63 30.57 -57.50
C ASP A 251 10.22 31.17 -57.56
N SER A 252 9.18 30.39 -57.22
CA SER A 252 7.87 30.94 -56.84
C SER A 252 7.13 30.01 -55.86
N THR A 253 7.52 30.12 -54.60
CA THR A 253 6.53 30.17 -53.52
C THR A 253 5.95 31.59 -53.47
N PRO A 254 4.63 31.74 -53.59
CA PRO A 254 3.89 32.69 -52.75
C PRO A 254 2.56 32.04 -52.31
N SER A 255 2.24 31.82 -51.04
CA SER A 255 2.06 32.77 -49.93
C SER A 255 1.32 34.07 -50.31
N ALA A 256 0.06 34.14 -49.84
CA ALA A 256 -0.88 35.28 -49.77
C ALA A 256 -1.45 35.77 -51.12
N GLU A 257 -2.74 36.01 -51.35
CA GLU A 257 -3.94 36.19 -50.51
C GLU A 257 -5.16 36.30 -51.47
N ALA A 258 -6.33 35.75 -51.12
CA ALA A 258 -7.64 36.29 -51.55
C ALA A 258 -8.82 35.67 -50.76
N ALA A 259 -9.43 36.51 -49.91
CA ALA A 259 -10.84 36.60 -49.46
C ALA A 259 -11.78 35.45 -49.85
N THR A 260 -12.54 34.76 -48.97
CA THR A 260 -13.31 35.12 -47.77
C THR A 260 -14.43 36.16 -47.96
N THR A 261 -15.61 35.67 -48.35
CA THR A 261 -17.01 36.09 -48.03
C THR A 261 -17.89 34.95 -48.60
N GLU A 262 -18.90 34.35 -47.99
CA GLU A 262 -19.79 34.66 -46.87
C GLU A 262 -20.62 33.39 -46.53
N ALA A 263 -20.99 33.24 -45.25
CA ALA A 263 -22.18 32.58 -44.65
C ALA A 263 -22.48 31.10 -44.98
N THR A 264 -22.68 30.18 -44.02
CA THR A 264 -23.67 30.18 -42.92
C THR A 264 -23.22 29.21 -41.80
N GLU A 265 -23.14 29.65 -40.53
CA GLU A 265 -24.14 29.34 -39.47
C GLU A 265 -23.86 27.97 -38.81
N ASP A 266 -23.12 27.94 -37.71
CA ASP A 266 -23.60 28.02 -36.31
C ASP A 266 -23.96 26.64 -35.75
N THR A 267 -23.12 26.10 -34.84
CA THR A 267 -23.52 25.50 -33.55
C THR A 267 -22.35 24.73 -32.91
N LEU A 268 -21.69 25.41 -31.98
CA LEU A 268 -20.92 24.79 -30.90
C LEU A 268 -21.93 24.47 -29.78
N SER A 269 -22.11 23.19 -29.47
CA SER A 269 -22.80 22.77 -28.24
C SER A 269 -22.09 21.56 -27.64
N ASP A 270 -21.77 21.71 -26.35
CA ASP A 270 -21.51 20.65 -25.39
C ASP A 270 -22.42 19.42 -25.57
N TYR A 271 -21.84 18.22 -25.45
CA TYR A 271 -22.49 16.99 -25.00
C TYR A 271 -21.36 16.09 -24.46
N GLU A 272 -21.15 16.06 -23.14
CA GLU A 272 -21.75 15.13 -22.18
C GLU A 272 -21.25 13.68 -22.35
N GLU A 273 -20.58 13.24 -21.29
CA GLU A 273 -20.40 11.85 -20.90
C GLU A 273 -21.74 11.11 -20.95
N ASP A 274 -21.75 9.91 -21.55
CA ASP A 274 -22.63 8.82 -21.08
C ASP A 274 -22.16 7.47 -21.64
N PRO A 275 -22.64 6.31 -21.14
CA PRO A 275 -21.84 5.44 -20.29
C PRO A 275 -21.68 4.02 -20.87
N LEU A 276 -20.76 3.25 -20.29
CA LEU A 276 -20.78 1.78 -20.20
C LEU A 276 -21.34 1.03 -21.42
N VAL A 277 -20.52 0.89 -22.47
CA VAL A 277 -20.64 -0.29 -23.33
C VAL A 277 -19.87 -1.42 -22.67
N VAL A 278 -20.61 -2.25 -21.94
CA VAL A 278 -20.22 -3.61 -21.55
C VAL A 278 -19.76 -4.33 -22.82
N ARG A 279 -18.45 -4.44 -23.02
CA ARG A 279 -17.89 -5.41 -23.95
C ARG A 279 -17.77 -6.73 -23.19
N SER A 280 -18.75 -7.58 -23.43
CA SER A 280 -18.66 -9.01 -23.20
C SER A 280 -17.40 -9.55 -23.84
N SER A 281 -16.59 -10.17 -23.00
CA SER A 281 -15.57 -11.16 -23.30
C SER A 281 -16.02 -12.13 -24.38
N GLU A 282 -15.29 -12.15 -25.49
CA GLU A 282 -15.30 -13.27 -26.41
C GLU A 282 -13.88 -13.46 -26.94
N ASP A 283 -13.39 -14.66 -26.66
CA ASP A 283 -12.03 -15.13 -26.86
C ASP A 283 -11.61 -14.99 -28.32
N VAL A 284 -10.52 -14.26 -28.55
CA VAL A 284 -9.74 -14.37 -29.78
C VAL A 284 -8.47 -15.09 -29.39
N GLU A 285 -8.46 -16.40 -29.61
CA GLU A 285 -7.23 -17.20 -29.64
C GLU A 285 -6.33 -16.60 -30.73
N VAL A 286 -5.29 -15.88 -30.31
CA VAL A 286 -4.21 -15.48 -31.20
C VAL A 286 -3.27 -16.67 -31.26
N GLU A 287 -3.28 -17.39 -32.38
CA GLU A 287 -2.24 -18.35 -32.74
C GLU A 287 -0.91 -17.58 -32.86
N ASP A 288 -0.04 -17.75 -31.86
CA ASP A 288 1.35 -17.31 -31.92
C ASP A 288 2.10 -18.17 -32.96
N GLU A 289 2.14 -17.70 -34.20
CA GLU A 289 3.08 -18.19 -35.22
C GLU A 289 4.51 -17.78 -34.80
N TYR A 290 5.17 -18.66 -34.04
CA TYR A 290 6.60 -18.61 -33.77
C TYR A 290 7.39 -18.85 -35.07
N TYR A 291 8.04 -17.82 -35.59
CA TYR A 291 9.13 -18.00 -36.55
C TYR A 291 10.34 -18.57 -35.81
N GLU A 292 10.56 -19.88 -35.92
CA GLU A 292 11.85 -20.48 -35.60
C GLU A 292 12.85 -20.09 -36.70
N ASP A 293 13.82 -19.26 -36.34
CA ASP A 293 15.01 -19.02 -37.16
C ASP A 293 15.91 -20.26 -37.11
N ASP A 294 15.81 -21.06 -38.16
CA ASP A 294 16.71 -22.17 -38.51
C ASP A 294 18.10 -21.61 -38.86
N LEU A 295 18.99 -21.59 -37.88
CA LEU A 295 20.44 -21.51 -38.10
C LEU A 295 21.10 -22.84 -37.76
N GLY A 296 20.87 -23.81 -38.65
CA GLY A 296 21.68 -25.02 -38.76
C GLY A 296 23.12 -24.77 -39.21
N ALA A 297 24.03 -25.32 -38.39
CA ALA A 297 25.32 -25.92 -38.73
C ALA A 297 26.54 -25.02 -39.01
N SER A 298 27.50 -25.06 -38.08
CA SER A 298 28.84 -25.52 -38.43
C SER A 298 29.44 -26.37 -37.32
N HIS A 299 29.56 -27.66 -37.65
CA HIS A 299 30.31 -28.70 -36.97
C HIS A 299 31.81 -28.34 -36.93
N GLY A 300 32.49 -28.71 -35.85
CA GLY A 300 33.92 -28.53 -35.65
C GLY A 300 34.38 -29.23 -34.37
N ASP A 301 34.41 -30.56 -34.44
CA ASP A 301 35.34 -31.48 -33.75
C ASP A 301 36.66 -30.83 -33.31
N GLN A 302 37.42 -31.21 -32.28
CA GLN A 302 37.45 -32.28 -31.27
C GLN A 302 38.80 -32.04 -30.53
N ASP A 303 38.95 -32.56 -29.30
CA ASP A 303 40.21 -32.97 -28.63
C ASP A 303 40.34 -32.51 -27.17
N ASP A 304 39.84 -33.38 -26.30
CA ASP A 304 40.61 -34.10 -25.26
C ASP A 304 41.98 -33.53 -24.85
N LEU A 305 42.12 -33.08 -23.59
CA LEU A 305 43.28 -33.36 -22.75
C LEU A 305 42.90 -33.28 -21.26
N THR A 306 43.01 -34.43 -20.62
CA THR A 306 43.22 -34.66 -19.19
C THR A 306 44.46 -33.93 -18.66
N GLU A 307 44.44 -33.44 -17.41
CA GLU A 307 45.56 -33.65 -16.47
C GLU A 307 45.18 -33.31 -15.03
N GLU A 308 45.31 -34.33 -14.17
CA GLU A 308 45.42 -34.25 -12.73
C GLU A 308 46.62 -33.38 -12.30
N SER A 309 46.47 -32.64 -11.19
CA SER A 309 47.57 -32.52 -10.23
C SER A 309 47.06 -32.14 -8.84
N ASP A 310 46.99 -33.17 -8.00
CA ASP A 310 47.22 -33.03 -6.56
C ASP A 310 48.63 -32.43 -6.33
N ILE A 311 48.78 -31.50 -5.38
CA ILE A 311 49.98 -31.33 -4.53
C ILE A 311 49.63 -30.51 -3.27
N GLU A 312 49.71 -31.22 -2.14
CA GLU A 312 50.27 -30.85 -0.83
C GLU A 312 49.62 -29.75 0.05
N ARG A 313 48.99 -30.18 1.16
CA ARG A 313 49.56 -30.16 2.54
C ARG A 313 50.05 -28.79 3.03
N ASN A 314 49.30 -28.17 3.95
CA ASN A 314 49.72 -28.13 5.36
C ASN A 314 48.59 -27.67 6.31
N PRO A 315 48.39 -28.33 7.47
CA PRO A 315 47.55 -27.84 8.56
C PRO A 315 48.41 -27.28 9.69
N MET A 316 48.04 -26.16 10.33
CA MET A 316 48.40 -25.93 11.74
C MET A 316 47.57 -24.84 12.43
N THR A 317 47.01 -25.26 13.58
CA THR A 317 46.90 -24.55 14.87
C THR A 317 46.06 -23.26 14.92
N ASN A 318 44.86 -23.24 15.49
CA ASN A 318 44.53 -23.33 16.93
C ASN A 318 45.12 -22.18 17.77
N THR A 319 44.32 -21.18 18.13
CA THR A 319 44.43 -20.45 19.40
C THR A 319 43.06 -19.98 19.88
N LYS A 320 42.64 -20.54 21.01
CA LYS A 320 41.65 -19.99 21.93
C LYS A 320 42.25 -18.78 22.65
N SER A 321 41.45 -17.73 22.82
CA SER A 321 41.23 -17.03 24.10
C SER A 321 39.84 -16.45 24.08
#